data_AF-A0A0C1HS27-F1
#
_entry.id   AF-A0A0C1HS27-F1
#
_cell.length_a   1.000
_cell.length_b   1.000
_cell.length_c   1.000
_cell.angle_alpha   90.00
_cell.angle_beta   90.00
_cell.angle_gamma   90.00
#
_symmetry.space_group_name_H-M   'P 1'
#
loop_
_entity.id
_entity.type
_entity.pdbx_description
1 polymer ?
#
loop_
_entity_poly.entity_id
_entity_poly.type
_entity_poly.pdbx_seq_one_letter_code
_entity_poly.pdbx_strand_id
1 'polypeptide(L)'
;MAIRYSNLGAIYQEQGTLNKAVEYSHKALAINLTLFGENNSKIATNYNNLGEIYQLQGNMEKALECVNHALRIAINIYGNNHSTVDALVTRQQTLKKEI
;
A
#
# COMPACT_ATOMS: atom_id res chain seq x y z
N MET A 1 -14.16 0.37 11.55
CA MET A 1 -13.12 -0.57 12.01
C MET A 1 -11.84 -0.46 11.19
N ALA A 2 -11.89 -0.56 9.86
CA ALA A 2 -10.71 -0.43 8.98
C ALA A 2 -9.86 0.84 9.24
N ILE A 3 -10.47 2.02 9.31
CA ILE A 3 -9.76 3.29 9.56
C ILE A 3 -8.97 3.25 10.87
N ARG A 4 -9.53 2.65 11.94
CA ARG A 4 -8.81 2.53 13.22
C ARG A 4 -7.58 1.65 13.10
N TYR A 5 -7.66 0.56 12.33
CA TYR A 5 -6.50 -0.28 12.06
C TYR A 5 -5.49 0.40 11.13
N SER A 6 -5.91 1.15 10.11
CA SER A 6 -5.00 1.96 9.29
C SER A 6 -4.24 2.96 10.15
N ASN A 7 -4.92 3.65 11.08
CA ASN A 7 -4.29 4.59 11.98
C ASN A 7 -3.30 3.91 12.94
N LEU A 8 -3.66 2.75 13.50
CA LEU A 8 -2.72 1.96 14.30
C LEU A 8 -1.50 1.52 13.50
N GLY A 9 -1.69 1.12 12.24
CA GLY A 9 -0.62 0.79 11.31
C GLY A 9 0.36 1.96 11.15
N ALA A 10 -0.16 3.15 10.86
CA ALA A 10 0.65 4.37 10.73
C ALA A 10 1.36 4.76 12.04
N ILE A 11 0.69 4.69 13.18
CA ILE A 11 1.30 4.97 14.48
C ILE A 11 2.48 4.02 14.75
N TYR A 12 2.32 2.72 14.49
CA TYR A 12 3.42 1.77 14.67
C TYR A 12 4.54 1.95 13.65
N GLN A 13 4.22 2.41 12.43
CA GLN A 13 5.21 2.77 11.42
C GLN A 13 6.07 3.95 11.91
N GLU A 14 5.45 5.02 12.41
CA GLU A 14 6.16 6.18 12.97
C GLU A 14 7.01 5.82 14.19
N GLN A 15 6.56 4.87 15.00
CA GLN A 15 7.33 4.33 16.14
C GLN A 15 8.44 3.36 15.73
N GLY A 16 8.59 3.04 14.44
CA GLY A 16 9.57 2.06 13.95
C GLY A 16 9.25 0.60 14.31
N THR A 17 8.06 0.32 14.88
CA THR A 17 7.62 -1.05 15.19
C THR A 17 6.96 -1.67 13.96
N LEU A 18 7.76 -1.86 12.90
CA LEU A 18 7.27 -2.13 11.55
C LEU A 18 6.47 -3.44 11.44
N ASN A 19 6.80 -4.47 12.22
CA ASN A 19 6.02 -5.73 12.23
C ASN A 19 4.56 -5.51 12.67
N LYS A 20 4.32 -4.65 13.67
CA LYS A 20 2.96 -4.29 14.08
C LYS A 20 2.29 -3.40 13.02
N ALA A 21 3.06 -2.51 12.39
CA ALA A 21 2.55 -1.68 11.29
C ALA A 21 2.00 -2.53 10.14
N VAL A 22 2.73 -3.58 9.75
CA VAL A 22 2.30 -4.58 8.75
C VAL A 22 1.03 -5.30 9.21
N GLU A 23 1.00 -5.81 10.45
CA GLU A 23 -0.15 -6.55 11.00
C GLU A 23 -1.44 -5.72 10.93
N TYR A 24 -1.40 -4.47 11.40
CA TYR A 24 -2.57 -3.61 11.43
C TYR A 24 -2.97 -3.10 10.04
N SER A 25 -2.00 -2.85 9.15
CA SER A 25 -2.29 -2.51 7.76
C SER A 25 -2.97 -3.67 7.01
N HIS A 26 -2.56 -4.93 7.25
CA HIS A 26 -3.26 -6.10 6.71
C HIS A 26 -4.69 -6.26 7.27
N LYS A 27 -4.91 -6.01 8.56
CA LYS A 27 -6.27 -6.02 9.14
C LYS A 27 -7.16 -4.96 8.48
N ALA A 28 -6.65 -3.76 8.23
CA ALA A 28 -7.39 -2.72 7.52
C ALA A 28 -7.70 -3.12 6.07
N LEU A 29 -6.71 -3.68 5.36
CA LEU A 29 -6.87 -4.19 4.00
C LEU A 29 -7.96 -5.27 3.91
N ALA A 30 -7.93 -6.28 4.78
CA ALA A 30 -8.90 -7.38 4.78
C ALA A 30 -10.34 -6.89 4.98
N ILE A 31 -10.55 -5.94 5.90
CA ILE A 31 -11.88 -5.35 6.11
C ILE A 31 -12.32 -4.56 4.88
N ASN A 32 -11.45 -3.73 4.31
CA ASN A 32 -11.80 -2.95 3.13
C ASN A 32 -12.08 -3.84 1.91
N LEU A 33 -11.32 -4.93 1.70
CA LEU A 33 -11.58 -5.91 0.64
C LEU A 33 -12.97 -6.52 0.80
N THR A 34 -13.35 -6.88 2.03
CA THR A 34 -14.67 -7.45 2.33
C THR A 34 -15.80 -6.46 2.05
N LEU A 35 -15.59 -5.17 2.33
CA LEU A 35 -16.63 -4.14 2.19
C LEU A 35 -16.76 -3.58 0.77
N PHE A 36 -15.66 -3.47 0.04
CA PHE A 36 -15.62 -2.71 -1.22
C PHE A 36 -15.18 -3.55 -2.43
N GLY A 37 -14.71 -4.78 -2.21
CA GLY A 37 -14.08 -5.60 -3.25
C GLY A 37 -12.67 -5.11 -3.63
N GLU A 38 -12.07 -5.75 -4.63
CA GLU A 38 -10.66 -5.53 -5.01
C GLU A 38 -10.42 -4.19 -5.75
N ASN A 39 -11.40 -3.72 -6.52
CA ASN A 39 -11.28 -2.57 -7.41
C ASN A 39 -11.77 -1.27 -6.75
N ASN A 40 -11.22 -0.94 -5.58
CA ASN A 40 -11.56 0.28 -4.84
C ASN A 40 -10.31 1.08 -4.47
N SER A 41 -10.40 2.41 -4.51
CA SER A 41 -9.26 3.30 -4.27
C SER A 41 -8.68 3.14 -2.87
N LYS A 42 -9.52 2.79 -1.88
CA LYS A 42 -9.05 2.44 -0.54
C LYS A 42 -8.10 1.25 -0.57
N ILE A 43 -8.37 0.23 -1.39
CA ILE A 43 -7.50 -0.96 -1.50
C ILE A 43 -6.15 -0.57 -2.08
N ALA A 44 -6.13 0.27 -3.12
CA ALA A 44 -4.89 0.81 -3.67
C ALA A 44 -4.07 1.55 -2.60
N THR A 45 -4.71 2.40 -1.78
CA THR A 45 -4.03 3.09 -0.66
C THR A 45 -3.49 2.10 0.38
N ASN A 46 -4.25 1.07 0.76
CA ASN A 46 -3.78 0.07 1.74
C ASN A 46 -2.53 -0.66 1.22
N TYR A 47 -2.51 -1.05 -0.05
CA TYR A 47 -1.32 -1.66 -0.65
C TYR A 47 -0.14 -0.69 -0.74
N ASN A 48 -0.36 0.58 -1.10
CA ASN A 48 0.72 1.57 -1.09
C ASN A 48 1.34 1.73 0.31
N ASN A 49 0.51 1.82 1.35
CA ASN A 49 0.98 1.92 2.74
C ASN A 49 1.75 0.68 3.19
N LEU A 50 1.28 -0.52 2.84
CA LEU A 50 2.04 -1.76 3.07
C LEU A 50 3.39 -1.73 2.35
N GLY A 51 3.43 -1.23 1.11
CA GLY A 51 4.66 -1.05 0.35
C GLY A 51 5.65 -0.10 1.02
N GLU A 52 5.18 0.99 1.63
CA GLU A 52 6.00 1.90 2.43
C GLU A 52 6.58 1.22 3.66
N ILE A 53 5.76 0.47 4.40
CA ILE A 53 6.21 -0.24 5.58
C ILE A 53 7.27 -1.30 5.22
N TYR A 54 7.05 -2.07 4.13
CA TYR A 54 8.04 -3.05 3.68
C TYR A 54 9.35 -2.40 3.21
N GLN A 55 9.28 -1.24 2.56
CA GLN A 55 10.47 -0.47 2.19
C GLN A 55 11.26 -0.04 3.44
N LEU A 56 10.58 0.43 4.49
CA LEU A 56 11.22 0.77 5.77
C LEU A 56 11.84 -0.46 6.46
N GLN A 57 11.33 -1.66 6.21
CA GLN A 57 11.93 -2.92 6.68
C GLN A 57 13.13 -3.38 5.83
N GLY A 58 13.45 -2.68 4.74
CA GLY A 58 14.45 -3.10 3.76
C GLY A 58 13.99 -4.24 2.85
N ASN A 59 12.70 -4.61 2.87
CA ASN A 59 12.16 -5.66 2.02
C ASN A 59 11.66 -5.07 0.70
N MET A 60 12.60 -4.77 -0.20
CA MET A 60 12.31 -4.09 -1.47
C MET A 60 11.43 -4.91 -2.42
N GLU A 61 11.58 -6.23 -2.43
CA GLU A 61 10.74 -7.13 -3.24
C GLU A 61 9.26 -7.06 -2.85
N LYS A 62 8.95 -7.18 -1.53
CA LYS A 62 7.57 -7.05 -1.04
C LYS A 62 7.03 -5.63 -1.21
N ALA A 63 7.88 -4.62 -1.05
CA ALA A 63 7.49 -3.24 -1.31
C ALA A 63 7.04 -3.05 -2.76
N LEU A 64 7.82 -3.59 -3.71
CA LEU A 64 7.51 -3.53 -5.13
C LEU A 64 6.23 -4.31 -5.47
N GLU A 65 6.03 -5.49 -4.90
CA GLU A 65 4.79 -6.27 -5.06
C GLU A 65 3.56 -5.47 -4.64
N CYS A 66 3.63 -4.83 -3.46
CA CYS A 66 2.55 -4.01 -2.96
C CYS A 66 2.26 -2.80 -3.87
N VAL A 67 3.29 -2.10 -4.33
CA VAL A 67 3.14 -0.97 -5.27
C VAL A 67 2.54 -1.44 -6.60
N ASN A 68 2.91 -2.62 -7.10
CA ASN A 68 2.32 -3.19 -8.31
C ASN A 68 0.82 -3.47 -8.17
N HIS A 69 0.40 -4.00 -7.01
CA HIS A 69 -1.02 -4.20 -6.72
C HIS A 69 -1.77 -2.87 -6.62
N ALA A 70 -1.22 -1.88 -5.92
CA ALA A 70 -1.80 -0.54 -5.84
C ALA A 70 -1.95 0.09 -7.25
N LEU A 71 -0.90 -0.02 -8.07
CA LEU A 71 -0.87 0.51 -9.44
C LEU A 71 -1.93 -0.14 -10.33
N ARG A 72 -2.05 -1.47 -10.29
CA ARG A 72 -3.08 -2.20 -11.06
C ARG A 72 -4.49 -1.71 -10.72
N ILE A 73 -4.78 -1.54 -9.43
CA ILE A 73 -6.09 -1.07 -8.97
C ILE A 73 -6.30 0.39 -9.38
N ALA A 74 -5.29 1.25 -9.23
CA ALA A 74 -5.37 2.65 -9.61
C ALA A 74 -5.63 2.82 -11.12
N ILE A 75 -4.95 2.05 -11.98
CA ILE A 75 -5.20 2.03 -13.43
C ILE A 75 -6.64 1.62 -13.72
N ASN A 76 -7.16 0.60 -13.04
CA ASN A 76 -8.53 0.13 -13.26
C ASN A 76 -9.60 1.17 -12.86
N ILE A 77 -9.32 1.99 -11.84
CA ILE A 77 -10.27 3.00 -11.33
C ILE A 77 -10.19 4.31 -12.11
N TYR A 78 -8.97 4.78 -12.39
CA TYR A 78 -8.71 6.13 -12.88
C TYR A 78 -8.24 6.19 -14.34
N GLY A 79 -7.80 5.06 -14.90
CA GLY A 79 -7.10 5.01 -16.18
C GLY A 79 -5.64 5.48 -16.08
N ASN A 80 -4.91 5.36 -17.20
CA ASN A 80 -3.46 5.55 -17.24
C ASN A 80 -2.99 7.00 -17.05
N ASN A 81 -3.83 8.00 -17.33
CA ASN A 81 -3.45 9.42 -17.37
C ASN A 81 -3.86 10.18 -16.09
N HIS A 82 -3.86 9.50 -14.95
CA HIS A 82 -4.23 10.09 -13.67
C HIS A 82 -3.00 10.26 -12.79
N SER A 83 -2.91 11.38 -12.08
CA SER A 83 -1.74 11.73 -11.24
C SER A 83 -1.41 10.67 -10.19
N THR A 84 -2.42 9.97 -9.64
CA THR A 84 -2.21 8.83 -8.73
C THR A 84 -1.48 7.67 -9.40
N VAL A 85 -1.79 7.38 -10.67
CA VAL A 85 -1.10 6.35 -11.45
C VAL A 85 0.34 6.77 -11.71
N ASP A 86 0.57 8.02 -12.11
CA ASP A 86 1.93 8.56 -12.35
C ASP A 86 2.81 8.49 -11.09
N ALA A 87 2.24 8.82 -9.92
CA ALA A 87 2.94 8.71 -8.64
C ALA A 87 3.33 7.25 -8.32
N LEU A 88 2.43 6.29 -8.53
CA LEU A 88 2.69 4.87 -8.30
C LEU A 88 3.69 4.29 -9.31
N VAL A 89 3.66 4.73 -10.57
CA VAL A 89 4.66 4.36 -11.59
C VAL A 89 6.04 4.88 -11.20
N THR A 90 6.13 6.14 -10.76
CA THR A 90 7.39 6.73 -10.27
C THR A 90 7.93 5.94 -9.09
N ARG A 91 7.07 5.63 -8.11
CA ARG A 91 7.44 4.81 -6.95
C ARG A 91 7.90 3.41 -7.36
N GLN A 92 7.21 2.75 -8.29
CA GLN A 92 7.60 1.45 -8.83
C GLN A 92 9.00 1.49 -9.46
N GLN A 93 9.29 2.52 -10.26
CA GLN A 93 10.58 2.68 -10.91
C GLN A 93 11.71 2.95 -9.92
N THR A 94 11.45 3.72 -8.86
CA THR A 94 12.43 3.95 -7.78
C THR A 94 12.77 2.64 -7.08
N LEU A 95 11.77 1.87 -6.65
CA LEU A 95 11.99 0.59 -5.98
C LEU A 95 12.77 -0.41 -6.85
N LYS A 96 12.52 -0.45 -8.16
CA LYS A 96 13.26 -1.31 -9.11
C LYS A 96 14.75 -0.97 -9.22
N LYS A 97 15.19 0.23 -8.82
CA LYS A 97 16.61 0.61 -8.81
C LYS A 97 17.32 0.18 -7.52
N GLU A 98 16.57 -0.16 -6.48
CA GLU A 98 17.05 -0.51 -5.14
C GLU A 98 17.08 -2.04 -4.91
N ILE A 99 16.72 -2.84 -5.91
CA ILE A 99 16.79 -4.31 -5.95
C ILE A 99 17.97 -4.70 -6.84
#